data_AF-A0A7I0J7W2-F1
#
_entry.id   AF-A0A7I0J7W2-F1
#
_cell.length_a   1.000
_cell.length_b   1.000
_cell.length_c   1.000
_cell.angle_alpha   90.00
_cell.angle_beta   90.00
_cell.angle_gamma   90.00
#
_symmetry.space_group_name_H-M   'P 1'
#
loop_
_entity.id
_entity.type
_entity.pdbx_description
1 polymer ?
#
loop_
_entity_poly.entity_id
_entity_poly.type
_entity_poly.pdbx_seq_one_letter_code
_entity_poly.pdbx_strand_id
1 'polypeptide(L)'
;TSAVLAGLGALKGPLHGGAPGPVIEMLDAIETSGDAAAWLRGEIARGERIMGFGHRIYRVRDPRADVLKAVVRQLGSGKETSSRKMGDRLAFAETVE
;
A
#
# COMPACT_ATOMS: atom_id res chain seq x y z
N THR A 1 25.62 -18.58 -2.75
CA THR A 1 24.44 -18.67 -3.65
C THR A 1 23.21 -19.22 -2.95
N SER A 2 23.28 -20.33 -2.23
CA SER A 2 22.12 -20.96 -1.55
C SER A 2 21.40 -20.04 -0.54
N ALA A 3 22.13 -19.23 0.23
CA ALA A 3 21.52 -18.29 1.18
C ALA A 3 20.68 -17.20 0.49
N VAL A 4 21.12 -16.71 -0.68
CA VAL A 4 20.40 -15.70 -1.45
C VAL A 4 19.11 -16.28 -2.05
N LEU A 5 19.17 -17.51 -2.54
CA LEU A 5 17.99 -18.21 -3.06
C LEU A 5 16.94 -18.46 -1.96
N ALA A 6 17.38 -18.83 -0.76
CA ALA A 6 16.49 -18.97 0.40
C ALA A 6 15.83 -17.62 0.77
N GLY A 7 16.60 -16.53 0.78
CA GLY A 7 16.08 -15.18 1.02
C GLY A 7 15.04 -14.75 -0.03
N LEU A 8 15.30 -15.04 -1.32
CA LEU A 8 14.34 -14.77 -2.40
C LEU A 8 13.04 -15.55 -2.20
N GLY A 9 13.13 -16.83 -1.82
CA GLY A 9 11.96 -17.66 -1.53
C GLY A 9 11.10 -17.10 -0.40
N ALA A 10 11.73 -16.66 0.70
CA ALA A 10 11.03 -16.02 1.81
C ALA A 10 10.38 -14.68 1.39
N LEU A 11 11.09 -13.86 0.62
CA LEU A 11 10.60 -12.56 0.18
C LEU A 11 9.41 -12.66 -0.78
N LYS A 12 9.32 -13.72 -1.59
CA LYS A 12 8.22 -13.90 -2.56
C LYS A 12 6.84 -14.07 -1.90
N GLY A 13 6.77 -14.49 -0.63
CA GLY A 13 5.51 -14.75 0.05
C GLY A 13 4.61 -13.51 0.18
N PRO A 14 3.27 -13.67 0.14
CA PRO A 14 2.31 -12.55 0.17
C PRO A 14 2.37 -11.74 1.48
N LEU A 15 2.81 -12.36 2.57
CA LEU A 15 2.98 -11.71 3.88
C LEU A 15 4.40 -11.15 4.13
N HIS A 16 5.28 -11.22 3.13
CA HIS A 16 6.61 -10.61 3.16
C HIS A 16 6.72 -9.59 2.02
N GLY A 17 7.46 -9.90 0.95
CA GLY A 17 7.69 -8.99 -0.17
C GLY A 17 6.60 -9.01 -1.24
N GLY A 18 5.66 -9.97 -1.19
CA GLY A 18 4.51 -10.03 -2.09
C GLY A 18 3.34 -9.12 -1.70
N ALA A 19 3.40 -8.44 -0.55
CA ALA A 19 2.35 -7.56 -0.05
C ALA A 19 1.93 -6.39 -0.97
N PRO A 20 2.80 -5.79 -1.82
CA PRO A 20 2.42 -4.67 -2.68
C PRO A 20 1.33 -4.99 -3.73
N GLY A 21 1.24 -6.23 -4.21
CA GLY A 21 0.20 -6.64 -5.17
C GLY A 21 -1.21 -6.53 -4.56
N PRO A 22 -1.48 -7.23 -3.46
CA PRO A 22 -2.75 -7.12 -2.72
C PRO A 22 -3.09 -5.69 -2.27
N VAL A 23 -2.09 -4.83 -2.00
CA VAL A 23 -2.34 -3.41 -1.70
C VAL A 23 -2.95 -2.68 -2.89
N ILE A 24 -2.48 -2.95 -4.11
CA ILE A 24 -3.04 -2.31 -5.31
C ILE A 24 -4.48 -2.79 -5.57
N GLU A 25 -4.73 -4.10 -5.41
CA GLU A 25 -6.08 -4.67 -5.54
C GLU A 25 -7.05 -4.07 -4.52
N MET A 26 -6.59 -3.87 -3.28
CA MET A 26 -7.34 -3.18 -2.23
C MET A 26 -7.69 -1.75 -2.64
N LEU A 27 -6.73 -0.98 -3.15
CA LEU A 27 -6.98 0.39 -3.60
C LEU A 27 -8.00 0.45 -4.74
N ASP A 28 -7.93 -0.47 -5.70
CA ASP A 28 -8.88 -0.54 -6.81
C ASP A 28 -10.30 -0.93 -6.33
N ALA A 29 -10.40 -1.82 -5.34
CA ALA A 29 -11.68 -2.18 -4.71
C ALA A 29 -12.30 -0.99 -3.95
N ILE A 30 -11.48 -0.22 -3.25
CA ILE A 30 -11.94 0.97 -2.55
C ILE A 30 -12.39 2.05 -3.55
N GLU A 31 -11.61 2.30 -4.60
CA GLU A 31 -11.97 3.22 -5.69
C GLU A 31 -13.34 2.85 -6.28
N THR A 32 -13.57 1.56 -6.51
CA THR A 32 -14.85 1.03 -7.03
C THR A 32 -16.01 1.23 -6.04
N SER A 33 -15.75 1.12 -4.73
CA SER A 33 -16.78 1.29 -3.70
C SER A 33 -17.28 2.73 -3.57
N GLY A 34 -16.44 3.72 -3.91
CA GLY A 34 -16.72 5.15 -3.72
C GLY A 34 -16.76 5.63 -2.26
N ASP A 35 -16.69 4.72 -1.27
CA ASP A 35 -16.64 5.03 0.16
C ASP A 35 -15.60 4.14 0.86
N ALA A 36 -14.40 4.69 1.02
CA ALA A 36 -13.29 4.04 1.70
C ALA A 36 -13.60 3.66 3.15
N ALA A 37 -14.35 4.49 3.86
CA ALA A 37 -14.62 4.27 5.28
C ALA A 37 -15.61 3.11 5.46
N ALA A 38 -16.63 3.02 4.61
CA ALA A 38 -17.56 1.88 4.60
C ALA A 38 -16.85 0.58 4.20
N TRP A 39 -16.01 0.62 3.17
CA TRP A 39 -15.22 -0.53 2.73
C TRP A 39 -14.32 -1.06 3.85
N LEU A 40 -13.52 -0.18 4.48
CA LEU A 40 -12.63 -0.54 5.58
C LEU A 40 -13.38 -1.13 6.78
N ARG A 41 -14.51 -0.52 7.18
CA ARG A 41 -15.35 -1.06 8.26
C ARG A 41 -15.85 -2.47 7.94
N GLY A 42 -16.21 -2.73 6.69
CA GLY A 42 -16.64 -4.04 6.21
C GLY A 42 -15.54 -5.10 6.33
N GLU A 43 -14.33 -4.80 5.89
CA GLU A 43 -13.19 -5.73 6.01
C GLU A 43 -12.85 -6.04 7.46
N ILE A 44 -12.77 -4.99 8.30
CA ILE A 44 -12.48 -5.15 9.73
C ILE A 44 -13.56 -6.00 10.42
N ALA A 45 -14.83 -5.77 10.11
CA ALA A 45 -15.94 -6.54 10.67
C ALA A 45 -15.91 -8.03 10.27
N ARG A 46 -15.33 -8.35 9.11
CA ARG A 46 -15.10 -9.74 8.65
C ARG A 46 -13.82 -10.36 9.24
N GLY A 47 -13.00 -9.58 9.96
CA GLY A 47 -11.72 -10.04 10.49
C GLY A 47 -10.62 -10.12 9.43
N GLU A 48 -10.81 -9.48 8.29
CA GLU A 48 -9.84 -9.47 7.20
C GLU A 48 -8.65 -8.56 7.51
N ARG A 49 -7.49 -8.89 6.94
CA ARG A 49 -6.27 -8.08 7.11
C ARG A 49 -6.27 -6.93 6.12
N ILE A 50 -6.02 -5.72 6.62
CA ILE A 50 -5.82 -4.55 5.76
C ILE A 50 -4.38 -4.56 5.26
N MET A 51 -4.22 -4.79 3.95
CA MET A 51 -2.90 -4.89 3.33
C MET A 51 -2.16 -3.54 3.39
N GLY A 52 -0.86 -3.58 3.66
CA GLY A 52 -0.05 -2.36 3.87
C GLY A 52 -0.11 -1.79 5.29
N PHE A 53 -0.95 -2.34 6.18
CA PHE A 53 -1.04 -1.93 7.58
C PHE A 53 -0.53 -3.01 8.53
N GLY A 54 0.02 -2.56 9.66
CA GLY A 54 0.59 -3.41 10.70
C GLY A 54 2.06 -3.77 10.45
N HIS A 55 2.86 -3.72 11.51
CA HIS A 55 4.27 -4.06 11.45
C HIS A 55 4.70 -4.78 12.73
N ARG A 56 5.57 -5.79 12.62
CA ARG A 56 6.01 -6.59 13.78
C ARG A 56 6.78 -5.74 14.80
N ILE A 57 7.56 -4.78 14.30
CA ILE A 57 8.44 -3.89 15.09
C ILE A 57 7.80 -2.52 15.32
N TYR A 58 7.46 -1.77 14.26
CA TYR A 58 6.80 -0.47 14.39
C TYR A 58 5.38 -0.59 14.94
N ARG A 59 5.14 0.01 16.11
CA ARG A 59 3.83 -0.02 16.79
C ARG A 59 2.94 1.18 16.50
N VAL A 60 3.52 2.27 15.98
CA VAL A 60 2.82 3.54 15.76
C VAL A 60 2.87 3.92 14.29
N ARG A 61 4.05 4.26 13.78
CA ARG A 61 4.26 4.70 12.39
C ARG A 61 5.55 4.09 11.84
N ASP A 62 5.53 3.66 10.59
CA ASP A 62 6.74 3.21 9.88
C ASP A 62 7.48 4.43 9.31
N PRO A 63 8.68 4.77 9.78
CA PRO A 63 9.42 5.95 9.30
C PRO A 63 9.77 5.87 7.81
N ARG A 64 9.80 4.66 7.22
CA ARG A 64 10.04 4.49 5.79
C ARG A 64 8.85 4.92 4.95
N ALA A 65 7.64 4.81 5.49
CA ALA A 65 6.43 5.28 4.82
C ALA A 65 6.47 6.80 4.64
N ASP A 66 7.05 7.54 5.58
CA ASP A 66 7.20 8.99 5.49
C ASP A 66 8.14 9.42 4.37
N VAL A 67 9.30 8.75 4.29
CA VAL A 67 10.26 8.97 3.22
C VAL A 67 9.63 8.63 1.87
N LEU A 68 8.95 7.50 1.77
CA LEU A 68 8.29 7.08 0.53
C LEU A 68 7.19 8.07 0.12
N LYS A 69 6.39 8.54 1.07
CA LYS A 69 5.35 9.55 0.82
C LYS A 69 5.92 10.85 0.26
N ALA A 70 7.06 11.30 0.80
CA ALA A 70 7.74 12.50 0.28
C ALA A 70 8.19 12.33 -1.18
N VAL A 71 8.76 11.18 -1.53
CA VAL A 71 9.16 10.87 -2.92
C VAL A 71 7.93 10.76 -3.84
N VAL A 72 6.88 10.09 -3.37
CA VAL A 72 5.62 9.91 -4.10
C VAL A 72 4.96 11.27 -4.41
N ARG A 73 4.97 12.22 -3.47
CA ARG A 73 4.53 13.62 -3.69
C ARG A 73 5.36 14.34 -4.75
N GLN A 74 6.67 14.19 -4.73
CA GLN A 74 7.54 14.79 -5.75
C GLN A 74 7.25 14.24 -7.14
N LEU A 75 7.06 12.92 -7.26
CA LEU A 75 6.71 12.26 -8.52
C LEU A 75 5.34 12.73 -9.06
N GLY A 76 4.34 12.89 -8.19
CA GLY A 76 3.02 13.42 -8.58
C GLY A 76 3.04 14.88 -9.03
N SER A 77 4.04 15.66 -8.61
CA SER A 77 4.23 17.07 -9.02
C SER A 77 5.04 17.24 -10.31
N GLY A 78 5.72 16.19 -10.78
CA GLY A 78 6.51 16.19 -12.00
C GLY A 78 5.62 16.18 -13.25
N LYS A 79 5.84 17.11 -14.18
CA LYS A 79 5.12 17.23 -15.47
C LYS A 79 5.48 16.11 -16.47
N GLU A 80 5.54 14.86 -16.05
CA GLU A 80 5.76 13.72 -16.96
C GLU A 80 4.45 12.96 -17.15
N THR A 81 4.09 12.84 -18.43
CA THR A 81 2.76 12.50 -18.97
C THR A 81 2.48 11.00 -18.85
N SER A 82 2.50 10.44 -17.65
CA SER A 82 2.14 9.04 -17.42
C SER A 82 1.27 8.88 -16.18
N SER A 83 -0.02 9.00 -16.46
CA SER A 83 -1.15 8.51 -15.66
C SER A 83 -1.73 9.51 -14.66
N ARG A 84 -2.78 10.23 -15.10
CA ARG A 84 -3.79 10.91 -14.25
C ARG A 84 -4.22 10.03 -13.06
N LYS A 85 -4.27 8.70 -13.28
CA LYS A 85 -4.55 7.65 -12.30
C LYS A 85 -3.56 7.60 -11.12
N MET A 86 -2.29 7.96 -11.32
CA MET A 86 -1.29 8.01 -10.23
C MET A 86 -1.51 9.22 -9.32
N GLY A 87 -1.86 10.37 -9.90
CA GLY A 87 -2.23 11.58 -9.14
C GLY A 87 -3.51 11.37 -8.33
N ASP A 88 -4.52 10.72 -8.91
CA ASP A 88 -5.77 10.39 -8.23
C ASP A 88 -5.55 9.41 -7.07
N ARG A 89 -4.69 8.41 -7.26
CA ARG A 89 -4.30 7.47 -6.20
C ARG A 89 -3.49 8.13 -5.07
N LEU A 90 -2.65 9.13 -5.37
CA LEU A 90 -1.97 9.95 -4.36
C LEU A 90 -2.97 10.70 -3.50
N ALA A 91 -3.87 11.44 -4.14
CA ALA A 91 -4.87 12.26 -3.47
C ALA A 91 -5.79 11.37 -2.63
N PHE A 92 -6.16 10.20 -3.16
CA PHE A 92 -6.89 9.19 -2.41
C PHE A 92 -6.10 8.72 -1.18
N ALA A 93 -4.84 8.30 -1.33
CA ALA A 93 -4.00 7.83 -0.23
C ALA A 93 -3.81 8.89 0.87
N GLU A 94 -3.78 10.18 0.53
CA GLU A 94 -3.74 11.27 1.52
C GLU A 94 -5.05 11.48 2.27
N THR A 95 -6.18 11.09 1.69
CA THR A 95 -7.51 11.20 2.31
C THR A 95 -7.76 10.06 3.32
N VAL A 96 -7.08 8.92 3.17
CA VAL A 96 -7.24 7.75 4.05
C VAL A 96 -6.29 7.73 5.25
N GLU A 97 -5.29 8.63 5.30
CA GLU A 97 -4.36 8.79 6.43
C GLU A 97 -4.94 9.69 7.52
#